data_AF-A0A955M9Z0-F1
#
_entry.id   AF-A0A955M9Z0-F1
#
_cell.length_a   1.000
_cell.length_b   1.000
_cell.length_c   1.000
_cell.angle_alpha   90.00
_cell.angle_beta   90.00
_cell.angle_gamma   90.00
#
_symmetry.space_group_name_H-M   'P 1'
#
loop_
_entity.id
_entity.type
_entity.pdbx_description
1 polymer ?
#
loop_
_entity_poly.entity_id
_entity_poly.type
_entity_poly.pdbx_seq_one_letter_code
_entity_poly.pdbx_strand_id
1 'polypeptide(L)'
;TDSRTGALGLTYQYDVEGRLSKVYQTNNTAEGGTYAYDARGRLSARTVTHATAPTSTTTVYVHDLNDHIIAELNALGQTQREYIWLDDMPVAVVDNVASGPGNEVVYFVHVDHLMRPARMTARNTSWVWDVIYAPFGGVSYIWSNPANIDLRFPGQWFQLESGLAYNWHRHYDATLGRYVQPDPIGVAGGKNLHAYASGNPISLTDPMGLYDLKEFATDANNFVVGTVDSMTFGLTRGLDVGTFDPCSKAYQFGEYLPLGLGGMRLAYASSVRLASVLATSGEAAATFRNGAKVLFRGGFFQNYRTYSYQDLLARYGSDDAVRTAAGRTDTFLNLLGAAGAAGAGLNSNNACGCPK
;
A
#
# COMPACT_ATOMS: atom_id res chain seq x y z
N THR A 1 -9.71 -24.67 9.40
CA THR A 1 -11.10 -24.20 9.21
C THR A 1 -11.46 -23.37 10.42
N ASP A 2 -11.63 -22.05 10.27
CA ASP A 2 -12.36 -21.27 11.28
C ASP A 2 -13.83 -21.65 11.14
N SER A 3 -14.20 -22.68 11.90
CA SER A 3 -15.55 -23.18 11.97
C SER A 3 -16.35 -22.21 12.83
N ARG A 4 -16.93 -21.17 12.24
CA ARG A 4 -18.05 -20.41 12.84
C ARG A 4 -19.34 -21.26 12.95
N THR A 5 -19.22 -22.59 12.98
CA THR A 5 -20.25 -23.51 13.46
C THR A 5 -20.15 -23.60 14.99
N GLY A 6 -20.54 -22.50 15.64
CA GLY A 6 -20.77 -22.42 17.07
C GLY A 6 -21.94 -21.46 17.25
N ALA A 7 -22.98 -21.91 17.94
CA ALA A 7 -24.30 -21.29 18.07
C ALA A 7 -24.33 -19.98 18.90
N LEU A 8 -23.36 -19.08 18.72
CA LEU A 8 -23.28 -17.82 19.42
C LEU A 8 -23.38 -16.69 18.40
N GLY A 9 -24.60 -16.18 18.20
CA GLY A 9 -24.77 -14.89 17.52
C GLY A 9 -24.02 -13.83 18.32
N LEU A 10 -23.25 -12.98 17.64
CA LEU A 10 -22.67 -11.78 18.24
C LEU A 10 -23.51 -10.58 17.80
N THR A 11 -23.75 -9.68 18.73
CA THR A 11 -24.38 -8.40 18.46
C THR A 11 -23.38 -7.28 18.69
N TYR A 12 -23.18 -6.46 17.66
CA TYR A 12 -22.28 -5.32 17.66
C TYR A 12 -23.10 -4.04 17.83
N GLN A 13 -22.68 -3.19 18.75
CA GLN A 13 -23.24 -1.86 18.95
C GLN A 13 -22.17 -0.82 18.63
N TYR A 14 -22.61 0.24 17.95
CA TYR A 14 -21.76 1.34 17.54
C TYR A 14 -22.18 2.62 18.26
N ASP A 15 -21.22 3.50 18.56
CA ASP A 15 -21.50 4.84 19.06
C ASP A 15 -22.00 5.77 17.94
N VAL A 16 -22.27 7.04 18.30
CA VAL A 16 -22.79 8.03 17.35
C VAL A 16 -21.76 8.44 16.29
N GLU A 17 -20.48 8.21 16.55
CA GLU A 17 -19.37 8.38 15.61
C GLU A 17 -19.14 7.13 14.73
N GLY A 18 -19.93 6.07 14.90
CA GLY A 18 -19.82 4.84 14.11
C GLY A 18 -18.68 3.91 14.53
N ARG A 19 -18.10 4.08 15.72
CA ARG A 19 -17.06 3.21 16.30
C ARG A 19 -17.71 2.10 17.14
N LEU A 20 -17.08 0.93 17.18
CA LEU A 20 -17.61 -0.22 17.92
C LEU A 20 -17.57 0.07 19.43
N SER A 21 -18.70 0.29 20.06
CA SER A 21 -18.76 0.61 21.50
C SER A 21 -18.93 -0.64 22.37
N LYS A 22 -19.64 -1.66 21.86
CA LYS A 22 -19.90 -2.89 22.60
C LYS A 22 -20.11 -4.08 21.67
N VAL A 23 -19.61 -5.24 22.08
CA VAL A 23 -19.95 -6.55 21.52
C VAL A 23 -20.46 -7.45 22.63
N TYR A 24 -21.48 -8.25 22.35
CA TYR A 24 -21.97 -9.26 23.29
C TYR A 24 -22.60 -10.45 22.56
N GLN A 25 -22.68 -11.59 23.24
CA GLN A 25 -23.40 -12.74 22.72
C GLN A 25 -24.90 -12.43 22.70
N THR A 26 -25.56 -12.65 21.56
CA THR A 26 -26.99 -12.38 21.33
C THR A 26 -27.88 -13.04 22.38
N ASN A 27 -27.50 -14.24 22.86
CA ASN A 27 -28.24 -14.99 23.88
C ASN A 27 -27.72 -14.77 25.31
N ASN A 28 -26.66 -13.96 25.49
CA ASN A 28 -26.03 -13.69 26.78
C ASN A 28 -25.35 -12.32 26.78
N THR A 29 -26.09 -11.28 27.18
CA THR A 29 -25.61 -9.89 27.18
C THR A 29 -24.52 -9.59 28.21
N ALA A 30 -24.27 -10.53 29.14
CA ALA A 30 -23.21 -10.43 30.14
C ALA A 30 -21.85 -10.91 29.61
N GLU A 31 -21.80 -11.56 28.43
CA GLU A 31 -20.56 -12.06 27.84
C GLU A 31 -20.19 -11.25 26.59
N GLY A 32 -19.01 -10.64 26.62
CA GLY A 32 -18.54 -9.79 25.51
C GLY A 32 -17.52 -8.73 25.94
N GLY A 33 -17.46 -7.64 25.17
CA GLY A 33 -16.49 -6.56 25.34
C GLY A 33 -17.12 -5.17 25.21
N THR A 34 -16.62 -4.22 26.00
CA THR A 34 -16.91 -2.79 25.86
C THR A 34 -15.64 -2.03 25.53
N TYR A 35 -15.73 -1.06 24.62
CA TYR A 35 -14.59 -0.32 24.10
C TYR A 35 -14.75 1.18 24.39
N ALA A 36 -13.66 1.80 24.81
CA ALA A 36 -13.56 3.24 25.03
C ALA A 36 -12.51 3.84 24.09
N TYR A 37 -12.77 5.08 23.67
CA TYR A 37 -11.94 5.78 22.71
C TYR A 37 -11.48 7.13 23.26
N ASP A 38 -10.29 7.57 22.88
CA ASP A 38 -9.78 8.89 23.19
C ASP A 38 -10.39 9.98 22.27
N ALA A 39 -10.01 11.24 22.51
CA ALA A 39 -10.49 12.37 21.73
C ALA A 39 -10.06 12.36 20.25
N ARG A 40 -9.05 11.55 19.88
CA ARG A 40 -8.63 11.32 18.48
C ARG A 40 -9.30 10.09 17.87
N GLY A 41 -10.17 9.41 18.62
CA GLY A 41 -10.85 8.20 18.18
C GLY A 41 -9.99 6.93 18.23
N ARG A 42 -8.85 6.96 18.92
CA ARG A 42 -8.02 5.77 19.15
C ARG A 42 -8.55 4.97 20.33
N LEU A 43 -8.46 3.65 20.28
CA LEU A 43 -8.90 2.75 21.35
C LEU A 43 -8.07 3.03 22.60
N SER A 44 -8.71 3.52 23.65
CA SER A 44 -8.05 3.88 24.91
C SER A 44 -8.20 2.78 25.96
N ALA A 45 -9.31 2.04 25.93
CA ALA A 45 -9.51 0.89 26.80
C ALA A 45 -10.46 -0.15 26.22
N ARG A 46 -10.27 -1.41 26.61
CA ARG A 46 -11.25 -2.49 26.44
C ARG A 46 -11.56 -3.12 27.79
N THR A 47 -12.80 -3.52 28.00
CA THR A 47 -13.21 -4.33 29.15
C THR A 47 -13.94 -5.56 28.66
N VAL A 48 -13.38 -6.74 28.92
CA VAL A 48 -13.95 -8.03 28.54
C VAL A 48 -14.63 -8.64 29.77
N THR A 49 -15.87 -9.09 29.61
CA THR A 49 -16.64 -9.75 30.67
C THR A 49 -16.95 -11.18 30.24
N HIS A 50 -16.66 -12.15 31.12
CA HIS A 50 -17.01 -13.55 30.94
C HIS A 50 -18.21 -13.90 31.83
N ALA A 51 -19.22 -14.58 31.29
CA ALA A 51 -20.42 -14.89 32.07
C ALA A 51 -20.22 -16.04 33.07
N THR A 52 -19.28 -16.96 32.80
CA THR A 52 -19.01 -18.14 33.63
C THR A 52 -18.12 -17.85 34.82
N ALA A 53 -17.42 -16.71 34.83
CA ALA A 53 -16.69 -16.17 35.96
C ALA A 53 -16.91 -14.64 35.94
N PRO A 54 -17.61 -14.03 36.92
CA PRO A 54 -17.98 -12.60 36.91
C PRO A 54 -16.77 -11.67 37.15
N THR A 55 -15.62 -12.03 36.58
CA THR A 55 -14.40 -11.25 36.50
C THR A 55 -14.41 -10.53 35.16
N SER A 56 -14.45 -9.20 35.21
CA SER A 56 -14.14 -8.37 34.06
C SER A 56 -12.64 -8.07 34.01
N THR A 57 -12.05 -8.17 32.83
CA THR A 57 -10.65 -7.80 32.60
C THR A 57 -10.64 -6.50 31.81
N THR A 58 -10.05 -5.45 32.38
CA THR A 58 -9.88 -4.17 31.69
C THR A 58 -8.43 -3.98 31.30
N THR A 59 -8.22 -3.69 30.01
CA THR A 59 -6.94 -3.32 29.43
C THR A 59 -7.02 -1.87 28.98
N VAL A 60 -6.06 -1.04 29.40
CA VAL A 60 -5.89 0.35 28.96
C VAL A 60 -4.71 0.41 28.01
N TYR A 61 -4.86 1.11 26.89
CA TYR A 61 -3.84 1.19 25.85
C TYR A 61 -3.13 2.54 25.90
N VAL A 62 -1.80 2.49 25.81
CA VAL A 62 -0.96 3.69 25.66
C VAL A 62 -0.41 3.71 24.25
N HIS A 63 -0.55 4.87 23.60
CA HIS A 63 -0.12 5.12 22.23
C HIS A 63 1.08 6.07 22.20
N ASP A 64 1.99 5.89 21.25
CA ASP A 64 3.06 6.85 20.98
C ASP A 64 2.59 8.04 20.10
N LEU A 65 3.54 8.81 19.58
CA LEU A 65 3.28 9.95 18.68
C LEU A 65 2.95 9.54 17.24
N ASN A 66 3.27 8.30 16.85
CA ASN A 66 2.98 7.71 15.55
C ASN A 66 1.75 6.79 15.61
N ASP A 67 0.98 6.85 16.71
CA ASP A 67 -0.24 6.10 16.94
C ASP A 67 -0.07 4.57 17.08
N HIS A 68 1.16 4.11 17.36
CA HIS A 68 1.42 2.72 17.74
C HIS A 68 1.02 2.47 19.20
N ILE A 69 0.40 1.32 19.47
CA ILE A 69 0.24 0.83 20.85
C ILE A 69 1.62 0.44 21.38
N ILE A 70 2.08 1.11 22.43
CA ILE A 70 3.36 0.87 23.08
C ILE A 70 3.23 0.15 24.42
N ALA A 71 2.06 0.19 25.06
CA ALA A 71 1.83 -0.53 26.30
C ALA A 71 0.35 -0.89 26.53
N GLU A 72 0.16 -1.99 27.27
CA GLU A 72 -1.11 -2.41 27.84
C GLU A 72 -1.02 -2.36 29.37
N LEU A 73 -1.94 -1.62 29.98
CA LEU A 73 -2.04 -1.44 31.42
C LEU A 73 -3.29 -2.15 31.93
N ASN A 74 -3.28 -2.57 33.19
CA ASN A 74 -4.50 -3.04 33.85
C ASN A 74 -5.38 -1.87 34.31
N ALA A 75 -6.54 -2.16 34.90
CA ALA A 75 -7.46 -1.17 35.45
C ALA A 75 -6.85 -0.24 36.51
N LEU A 76 -5.77 -0.67 37.16
CA LEU A 76 -5.05 0.09 38.20
C LEU A 76 -3.90 0.94 37.62
N GLY A 77 -3.72 0.94 36.30
CA GLY A 77 -2.64 1.67 35.63
C GLY A 77 -1.27 1.00 35.72
N GLN A 78 -1.21 -0.29 36.06
CA GLN A 78 0.05 -1.04 36.09
C GLN A 78 0.31 -1.65 34.71
N THR A 79 1.46 -1.34 34.12
CA THR A 79 1.91 -1.89 32.83
C THR A 79 2.04 -3.40 32.91
N GLN A 80 1.25 -4.12 32.09
CA GLN A 80 1.30 -5.57 31.98
C GLN A 80 2.22 -6.01 30.85
N ARG A 81 2.18 -5.27 29.74
CA ARG A 81 2.89 -5.57 28.50
C ARG A 81 3.37 -4.29 27.82
N GLU A 82 4.54 -4.34 27.22
CA GLU A 82 5.09 -3.26 26.38
C GLU A 82 5.44 -3.79 24.99
N TYR A 83 5.35 -2.91 24.00
CA TYR A 83 5.70 -3.16 22.61
C TYR A 83 6.87 -2.29 22.19
N ILE A 84 7.88 -2.92 21.60
CA ILE A 84 9.05 -2.23 21.06
C ILE A 84 8.94 -2.21 19.55
N TRP A 85 9.00 -1.01 18.99
CA TRP A 85 8.88 -0.73 17.57
C TRP A 85 10.19 -0.20 17.01
N LEU A 86 10.49 -0.56 15.76
CA LEU A 86 11.51 0.06 14.91
C LEU A 86 10.77 0.66 13.72
N ASP A 87 10.61 1.98 13.70
CA ASP A 87 9.67 2.66 12.82
C ASP A 87 8.26 2.02 12.95
N ASP A 88 7.72 1.45 11.88
CA ASP A 88 6.42 0.77 11.88
C ASP A 88 6.53 -0.76 12.11
N MET A 89 7.74 -1.29 12.32
CA MET A 89 7.99 -2.71 12.50
C MET A 89 8.00 -3.09 14.00
N PRO A 90 7.14 -4.02 14.45
CA PRO A 90 7.21 -4.55 15.81
C PRO A 90 8.42 -5.50 15.92
N VAL A 91 9.33 -5.21 16.84
CA VAL A 91 10.58 -5.98 17.01
C VAL A 91 10.60 -6.81 18.28
N ALA A 92 9.88 -6.40 19.33
CA ALA A 92 9.78 -7.16 20.56
C ALA A 92 8.52 -6.84 21.36
N VAL A 93 8.14 -7.80 22.21
CA VAL A 93 7.11 -7.65 23.24
C VAL A 93 7.75 -7.97 24.59
N VAL A 94 7.44 -7.18 25.60
CA VAL A 94 7.90 -7.37 26.97
C VAL A 94 6.69 -7.66 27.85
N ASP A 95 6.61 -8.88 28.37
CA ASP A 95 5.56 -9.34 29.27
C ASP A 95 5.99 -9.30 30.74
N ASN A 96 5.02 -9.44 31.64
CA ASN A 96 5.23 -9.48 33.10
C ASN A 96 5.89 -8.21 33.66
N VAL A 97 5.72 -7.06 33.00
CA VAL A 97 6.30 -5.77 33.43
C VAL A 97 5.88 -5.40 34.85
N ALA A 98 4.62 -5.66 35.21
CA ALA A 98 4.10 -5.43 36.56
C ALA A 98 4.74 -6.30 37.67
N SER A 99 5.50 -7.34 37.31
CA SER A 99 6.19 -8.21 38.29
C SER A 99 7.47 -7.57 38.86
N GLY A 100 7.83 -6.38 38.37
CA GLY A 100 8.94 -5.56 38.84
C GLY A 100 10.27 -5.85 38.11
N PRO A 101 11.27 -4.97 38.30
CA PRO A 101 12.50 -4.99 37.53
C PRO A 101 13.24 -6.33 37.59
N GLY A 102 13.56 -6.89 36.43
CA GLY A 102 14.27 -8.16 36.26
C GLY A 102 13.37 -9.40 36.16
N ASN A 103 12.05 -9.25 36.35
CA ASN A 103 11.07 -10.33 36.18
C ASN A 103 10.36 -10.29 34.82
N GLU A 104 10.68 -9.31 33.98
CA GLU A 104 10.08 -9.14 32.67
C GLU A 104 10.54 -10.24 31.70
N VAL A 105 9.61 -10.67 30.85
CA VAL A 105 9.87 -11.70 29.84
C VAL A 105 9.86 -11.06 28.46
N VAL A 106 11.00 -11.06 27.80
CA VAL A 106 11.17 -10.48 26.45
C VAL A 106 11.01 -11.56 25.39
N TYR A 107 10.14 -11.29 24.43
CA TYR A 107 9.97 -12.07 23.21
C TYR A 107 10.32 -11.23 21.99
N PHE A 108 11.09 -11.80 21.08
CA PHE A 108 11.46 -11.16 19.81
C PHE A 108 10.42 -11.49 18.74
N VAL A 109 9.93 -10.48 18.05
CA VAL A 109 8.92 -10.59 17.00
C VAL A 109 9.60 -10.67 15.64
N HIS A 110 9.19 -11.65 14.84
CA HIS A 110 9.64 -11.82 13.46
C HIS A 110 8.47 -11.55 12.53
N VAL A 111 8.64 -10.64 11.58
CA VAL A 111 7.58 -10.16 10.69
C VAL A 111 7.72 -10.73 9.27
N ASP A 112 6.62 -10.72 8.52
CA ASP A 112 6.61 -10.99 7.09
C ASP A 112 6.95 -9.74 6.24
N HIS A 113 6.87 -9.84 4.92
CA HIS A 113 7.18 -8.73 4.00
C HIS A 113 6.22 -7.54 4.08
N LEU A 114 5.09 -7.71 4.78
CA LEU A 114 4.13 -6.64 5.08
C LEU A 114 4.31 -6.11 6.51
N MET A 115 5.40 -6.49 7.20
CA MET A 115 5.67 -6.11 8.58
C MET A 115 4.66 -6.64 9.60
N ARG A 116 3.86 -7.66 9.24
CA ARG A 116 2.97 -8.34 10.18
C ARG A 116 3.72 -9.43 10.95
N PRO A 117 3.50 -9.57 12.27
CA PRO A 117 4.08 -10.66 13.06
C PRO A 117 3.74 -12.05 12.48
N ALA A 118 4.75 -12.85 12.19
CA ALA A 118 4.60 -14.22 11.72
C ALA A 118 5.13 -15.24 12.74
N ARG A 119 6.12 -14.86 13.56
CA ARG A 119 6.70 -15.70 14.62
C ARG A 119 7.16 -14.89 15.81
N MET A 120 7.29 -15.55 16.96
CA MET A 120 8.04 -15.02 18.10
C MET A 120 8.97 -16.06 18.71
N THR A 121 10.13 -15.58 19.17
CA THR A 121 11.13 -16.39 19.87
C THR A 121 11.43 -15.82 21.25
N ALA A 122 11.66 -16.69 22.23
CA ALA A 122 12.18 -16.29 23.53
C ALA A 122 13.69 -15.99 23.48
N ARG A 123 14.24 -15.48 24.59
CA ARG A 123 15.67 -15.14 24.73
C ARG A 123 16.63 -16.29 24.43
N ASN A 124 16.23 -17.52 24.73
CA ASN A 124 16.97 -18.74 24.41
C ASN A 124 16.75 -19.23 22.96
N THR A 125 16.15 -18.40 22.09
CA THR A 125 15.80 -18.69 20.69
C THR A 125 14.73 -19.77 20.48
N SER A 126 14.10 -20.28 21.55
CA SER A 126 13.00 -21.23 21.39
C SER A 126 11.78 -20.54 20.79
N TRP A 127 11.06 -21.26 19.94
CA TRP A 127 9.81 -20.78 19.37
C TRP A 127 8.77 -20.73 20.49
N VAL A 128 8.05 -19.61 20.58
CA VAL A 128 6.98 -19.43 21.58
C VAL A 128 5.64 -19.08 20.97
N TRP A 129 5.65 -18.63 19.71
CA TRP A 129 4.46 -18.32 18.94
C TRP A 129 4.78 -18.43 17.44
N ASP A 130 3.87 -19.02 16.67
CA ASP A 130 3.96 -19.18 15.20
C ASP A 130 2.57 -19.12 14.60
N VAL A 131 2.43 -18.47 13.45
CA VAL A 131 1.14 -18.29 12.78
C VAL A 131 1.30 -18.38 11.26
N ILE A 132 0.28 -18.93 10.61
CA ILE A 132 0.16 -18.90 9.15
C ILE A 132 -1.14 -18.21 8.80
N TYR A 133 -1.05 -17.18 7.97
CA TYR A 133 -2.18 -16.40 7.51
C TYR A 133 -2.64 -16.81 6.11
N ALA A 134 -3.94 -16.72 5.89
CA ALA A 134 -4.54 -16.63 4.57
C ALA A 134 -4.27 -15.23 3.96
N PRO A 135 -4.48 -15.04 2.64
CA PRO A 135 -4.18 -13.78 1.97
C PRO A 135 -4.85 -12.54 2.59
N PHE A 136 -6.07 -12.68 3.10
CA PHE A 136 -6.82 -11.62 3.78
C PHE A 136 -6.63 -11.64 5.31
N GLY A 137 -5.52 -12.19 5.80
CA GLY A 137 -5.17 -12.15 7.22
C GLY A 137 -5.92 -13.11 8.14
N GLY A 138 -6.80 -13.96 7.58
CA GLY A 138 -7.43 -15.03 8.35
C GLY A 138 -6.39 -16.03 8.86
N VAL A 139 -6.50 -16.46 10.10
CA VAL A 139 -5.55 -17.41 10.70
C VAL A 139 -5.84 -18.82 10.20
N SER A 140 -4.90 -19.40 9.44
CA SER A 140 -4.98 -20.78 8.96
C SER A 140 -4.38 -21.78 9.94
N TYR A 141 -3.35 -21.35 10.67
CA TYR A 141 -2.68 -22.08 11.74
C TYR A 141 -2.16 -21.08 12.76
N ILE A 142 -2.26 -21.42 14.04
CA ILE A 142 -1.63 -20.68 15.13
C ILE A 142 -1.19 -21.65 16.21
N TRP A 143 0.02 -21.43 16.72
CA TRP A 143 0.55 -22.11 17.89
C TRP A 143 1.12 -21.09 18.86
N SER A 144 0.85 -21.27 20.14
CA SER A 144 1.21 -20.34 21.22
C SER A 144 1.56 -21.10 22.48
N ASN A 145 2.80 -21.00 22.94
CA ASN A 145 3.24 -21.52 24.25
C ASN A 145 4.62 -20.94 24.62
N PRO A 146 4.77 -20.18 25.72
CA PRO A 146 3.74 -19.64 26.60
C PRO A 146 3.17 -18.29 26.11
N ALA A 147 3.64 -17.77 24.98
CA ALA A 147 3.39 -16.39 24.56
C ALA A 147 2.32 -16.27 23.46
N ASN A 148 1.70 -15.10 23.37
CA ASN A 148 0.74 -14.72 22.33
C ASN A 148 0.89 -13.23 21.96
N ILE A 149 0.49 -12.88 20.74
CA ILE A 149 0.43 -11.50 20.27
C ILE A 149 -0.85 -11.25 19.46
N ASP A 150 -1.48 -10.10 19.73
CA ASP A 150 -2.75 -9.72 19.10
C ASP A 150 -2.55 -8.87 17.83
N LEU A 151 -1.33 -8.40 17.56
CA LEU A 151 -1.00 -7.71 16.30
C LEU A 151 -1.35 -8.58 15.07
N ARG A 152 -1.92 -7.93 14.04
CA ARG A 152 -2.28 -8.54 12.75
C ARG A 152 -1.61 -7.75 11.62
N PHE A 153 -2.31 -7.43 10.53
CA PHE A 153 -1.75 -6.52 9.51
C PHE A 153 -1.29 -5.20 10.17
N PRO A 154 -0.42 -4.41 9.51
CA PRO A 154 -0.03 -3.11 10.03
C PRO A 154 -1.24 -2.29 10.49
N GLY A 155 -1.15 -1.68 11.67
CA GLY A 155 -2.23 -0.94 12.32
C GLY A 155 -3.29 -1.79 13.05
N GLN A 156 -3.30 -3.11 12.86
CA GLN A 156 -4.39 -3.97 13.32
C GLN A 156 -4.11 -4.68 14.64
N TRP A 157 -5.11 -4.65 15.52
CA TRP A 157 -5.12 -5.30 16.83
C TRP A 157 -6.29 -6.28 16.96
N PHE A 158 -6.03 -7.58 17.11
CA PHE A 158 -7.07 -8.59 17.23
C PHE A 158 -7.76 -8.56 18.60
N GLN A 159 -9.08 -8.70 18.58
CA GLN A 159 -9.92 -8.77 19.77
C GLN A 159 -10.72 -10.07 19.71
N LEU A 160 -10.40 -10.99 20.64
CA LEU A 160 -10.98 -12.32 20.64
C LEU A 160 -12.51 -12.28 20.88
N GLU A 161 -12.95 -11.37 21.75
CA GLU A 161 -14.33 -11.20 22.16
C GLU A 161 -15.24 -10.69 21.03
N SER A 162 -14.70 -9.97 20.06
CA SER A 162 -15.41 -9.54 18.84
C SER A 162 -15.14 -10.44 17.65
N GLY A 163 -14.01 -11.16 17.64
CA GLY A 163 -13.52 -11.86 16.45
C GLY A 163 -13.08 -10.91 15.33
N LEU A 164 -12.91 -9.62 15.63
CA LEU A 164 -12.49 -8.57 14.69
C LEU A 164 -11.09 -8.08 15.04
N ALA A 165 -10.42 -7.50 14.06
CA ALA A 165 -9.21 -6.72 14.30
C ALA A 165 -9.54 -5.23 14.31
N TYR A 166 -9.32 -4.56 15.43
CA TYR A 166 -9.36 -3.11 15.55
C TYR A 166 -8.29 -2.49 14.65
N ASN A 167 -8.65 -1.51 13.81
CA ASN A 167 -7.74 -0.79 12.92
C ASN A 167 -8.10 0.70 12.91
N TRP A 168 -7.81 1.36 14.04
CA TRP A 168 -8.11 2.76 14.32
C TRP A 168 -9.53 3.22 13.96
N HIS A 169 -9.71 3.66 12.71
CA HIS A 169 -10.97 4.17 12.20
C HIS A 169 -12.01 3.07 11.92
N ARG A 170 -11.58 1.82 11.73
CA ARG A 170 -12.48 0.70 11.35
C ARG A 170 -12.08 -0.60 12.04
N HIS A 171 -12.98 -1.57 12.04
CA HIS A 171 -12.74 -2.95 12.46
C HIS A 171 -12.76 -3.86 11.24
N TYR A 172 -11.78 -4.73 11.16
CA TYR A 172 -11.55 -5.63 10.03
C TYR A 172 -12.01 -7.04 10.37
N ASP A 173 -12.83 -7.64 9.49
CA ASP A 173 -13.17 -9.06 9.54
C ASP A 173 -12.35 -9.81 8.50
N ALA A 174 -11.32 -10.53 8.97
CA ALA A 174 -10.42 -11.31 8.13
C ALA A 174 -11.11 -12.50 7.42
N THR A 175 -12.25 -12.98 7.93
CA THR A 175 -13.00 -14.06 7.28
C THR A 175 -13.78 -13.58 6.07
N LEU A 176 -14.19 -12.30 6.08
CA LEU A 176 -14.87 -11.63 4.97
C LEU A 176 -13.91 -10.85 4.06
N GLY A 177 -12.66 -10.67 4.51
CA GLY A 177 -11.62 -9.92 3.83
C GLY A 177 -11.93 -8.43 3.69
N ARG A 178 -12.68 -7.83 4.63
CA ARG A 178 -13.20 -6.46 4.52
C ARG A 178 -13.44 -5.80 5.87
N TYR A 179 -13.63 -4.49 5.86
CA TYR A 179 -14.08 -3.74 7.03
C TYR A 179 -15.58 -3.93 7.30
N VAL A 180 -15.95 -3.99 8.58
CA VAL A 180 -17.37 -4.09 8.99
C VAL A 180 -18.08 -2.73 9.02
N GLN A 181 -17.32 -1.63 8.99
CA GLN A 181 -17.83 -0.27 8.89
C GLN A 181 -17.50 0.32 7.50
N PRO A 182 -18.36 1.21 6.96
CA PRO A 182 -18.02 1.97 5.77
C PRO A 182 -16.86 2.93 6.04
N ASP A 183 -16.10 3.26 5.00
CA ASP A 183 -14.99 4.22 5.07
C ASP A 183 -15.46 5.60 5.56
N PRO A 184 -14.91 6.14 6.67
CA PRO A 184 -15.24 7.49 7.16
C PRO A 184 -14.96 8.61 6.17
N ILE A 185 -13.99 8.44 5.25
CA ILE A 185 -13.76 9.43 4.17
C ILE A 185 -14.67 9.20 2.95
N GLY A 186 -15.57 8.22 3.03
CA GLY A 186 -16.58 7.94 2.03
C GLY A 186 -15.98 7.49 0.69
N VAL A 187 -16.60 7.92 -0.41
CA VAL A 187 -16.21 7.53 -1.78
C VAL A 187 -14.81 8.02 -2.18
N ALA A 188 -14.21 8.95 -1.42
CA ALA A 188 -12.82 9.35 -1.61
C ALA A 188 -11.86 8.18 -1.37
N GLY A 189 -12.24 7.22 -0.51
CA GLY A 189 -11.49 6.00 -0.27
C GLY A 189 -11.76 4.87 -1.27
N GLY A 190 -12.41 5.19 -2.38
CA GLY A 190 -12.73 4.25 -3.46
C GLY A 190 -14.20 3.88 -3.53
N LYS A 191 -14.55 3.17 -4.61
CA LYS A 191 -15.94 2.81 -4.91
C LYS A 191 -16.53 1.80 -3.93
N ASN A 192 -15.69 1.01 -3.25
CA ASN A 192 -16.11 0.03 -2.26
C ASN A 192 -15.68 0.51 -0.86
N LEU A 193 -16.64 1.03 -0.10
CA LEU A 193 -16.42 1.62 1.22
C LEU A 193 -15.97 0.60 2.29
N HIS A 194 -16.02 -0.69 1.98
CA HIS A 194 -15.61 -1.76 2.90
C HIS A 194 -14.31 -2.44 2.48
N ALA A 195 -13.74 -2.09 1.32
CA ALA A 195 -12.57 -2.78 0.81
C ALA A 195 -11.35 -2.57 1.72
N TYR A 196 -10.61 -3.66 1.96
CA TYR A 196 -9.28 -3.58 2.55
C TYR A 196 -8.24 -3.62 1.44
N ALA A 197 -7.24 -2.72 1.51
CA ALA A 197 -6.07 -2.73 0.62
C ALA A 197 -6.41 -2.82 -0.88
N SER A 198 -7.50 -2.18 -1.32
CA SER A 198 -8.04 -2.27 -2.70
C SER A 198 -8.25 -3.71 -3.23
N GLY A 199 -8.41 -4.70 -2.34
CA GLY A 199 -8.49 -6.11 -2.70
C GLY A 199 -7.15 -6.78 -3.01
N ASN A 200 -6.01 -6.13 -2.77
CA ASN A 200 -4.66 -6.68 -2.91
C ASN A 200 -3.87 -6.66 -1.57
N PRO A 201 -4.31 -7.42 -0.56
CA PRO A 201 -3.65 -7.48 0.76
C PRO A 201 -2.28 -8.17 0.76
N ILE A 202 -1.84 -8.69 -0.39
CA ILE A 202 -0.50 -9.31 -0.53
C ILE A 202 0.56 -8.23 -0.79
N SER A 203 0.17 -7.10 -1.39
CA SER A 203 1.09 -6.04 -1.80
C SER A 203 0.85 -4.70 -1.08
N LEU A 204 -0.36 -4.51 -0.54
CA LEU A 204 -0.82 -3.26 0.03
C LEU A 204 -1.31 -3.51 1.46
N THR A 205 -1.18 -2.48 2.28
CA THR A 205 -1.64 -2.43 3.67
C THR A 205 -2.52 -1.19 3.85
N ASP A 206 -3.27 -1.15 4.94
CA ASP A 206 -4.06 0.04 5.33
C ASP A 206 -3.85 0.22 6.84
N PRO A 207 -2.77 0.91 7.26
CA PRO A 207 -2.37 1.02 8.68
C PRO A 207 -3.32 1.87 9.54
N MET A 208 -4.08 2.78 8.94
CA MET A 208 -5.00 3.65 9.67
C MET A 208 -6.45 3.17 9.62
N GLY A 209 -6.78 2.21 8.76
CA GLY A 209 -8.16 1.92 8.44
C GLY A 209 -8.80 3.06 7.65
N LEU A 210 -8.05 3.79 6.83
CA LEU A 210 -8.50 4.81 5.89
C LEU A 210 -7.79 4.60 4.57
N TYR A 211 -8.47 4.82 3.45
CA TYR A 211 -7.74 4.91 2.18
C TYR A 211 -6.82 6.13 2.23
N ASP A 212 -5.50 5.89 2.26
CA ASP A 212 -4.60 6.99 2.57
C ASP A 212 -4.34 7.89 1.34
N LEU A 213 -5.05 9.02 1.30
CA LEU A 213 -4.78 10.12 0.35
C LEU A 213 -3.38 10.70 0.52
N LYS A 214 -2.77 10.57 1.71
CA LYS A 214 -1.39 10.99 1.99
C LYS A 214 -0.41 10.00 1.36
N GLU A 215 -0.66 8.70 1.40
CA GLU A 215 0.08 7.71 0.60
C GLU A 215 -0.06 8.01 -0.90
N PHE A 216 -1.27 8.29 -1.42
CA PHE A 216 -1.42 8.68 -2.82
C PHE A 216 -0.63 9.95 -3.18
N ALA A 217 -0.70 10.99 -2.34
CA ALA A 217 0.02 12.24 -2.58
C ALA A 217 1.54 12.05 -2.48
N THR A 218 1.99 11.23 -1.53
CA THR A 218 3.41 10.89 -1.33
C THR A 218 3.93 10.04 -2.48
N ASP A 219 3.17 9.03 -2.93
CA ASP A 219 3.49 8.21 -4.09
C ASP A 219 3.46 9.01 -5.39
N ALA A 220 2.49 9.91 -5.55
CA ALA A 220 2.45 10.81 -6.70
C ALA A 220 3.67 11.75 -6.71
N ASN A 221 4.05 12.29 -5.56
CA ASN A 221 5.26 13.10 -5.42
C ASN A 221 6.53 12.28 -5.73
N ASN A 222 6.68 11.11 -5.12
CA ASN A 222 7.79 10.19 -5.34
C ASN A 222 7.93 9.80 -6.82
N PHE A 223 6.81 9.48 -7.48
CA PHE A 223 6.77 9.18 -8.91
C PHE A 223 7.21 10.37 -9.78
N VAL A 224 6.72 11.58 -9.48
CA VAL A 224 7.13 12.79 -10.21
C VAL A 224 8.62 13.04 -10.01
N VAL A 225 9.13 12.98 -8.78
CA VAL A 225 10.56 13.19 -8.51
C VAL A 225 11.41 12.15 -9.21
N GLY A 226 11.07 10.85 -9.18
CA GLY A 226 11.81 9.81 -9.92
C GLY A 226 11.78 10.02 -11.45
N THR A 227 10.67 10.53 -11.97
CA THR A 227 10.58 10.91 -13.39
C THR A 227 11.49 12.10 -13.72
N VAL A 228 11.53 13.12 -12.88
CA VAL A 228 12.43 14.27 -13.09
C VAL A 228 13.89 13.86 -12.88
N ASP A 229 14.19 12.98 -11.93
CA ASP A 229 15.55 12.50 -11.67
C ASP A 229 16.12 11.76 -12.88
N SER A 230 15.33 10.86 -13.48
CA SER A 230 15.72 10.18 -14.71
C SER A 230 15.84 11.13 -15.90
N MET A 231 15.01 12.17 -16.03
CA MET A 231 15.15 13.16 -17.10
C MET A 231 16.36 14.09 -16.91
N THR A 232 16.81 14.27 -15.67
CA THR A 232 17.91 15.18 -15.32
C THR A 232 19.21 14.44 -15.02
N PHE A 233 19.29 13.13 -15.25
CA PHE A 233 20.48 12.32 -15.01
C PHE A 233 20.92 12.31 -13.54
N GLY A 234 19.98 12.28 -12.60
CA GLY A 234 20.30 12.21 -11.17
C GLY A 234 20.48 13.57 -10.49
N LEU A 235 20.26 14.69 -11.18
CA LEU A 235 20.53 16.03 -10.62
C LEU A 235 19.55 16.42 -9.52
N THR A 236 18.36 15.82 -9.44
CA THR A 236 17.42 16.13 -8.35
C THR A 236 17.92 15.67 -6.99
N ARG A 237 18.91 14.77 -6.94
CA ARG A 237 19.58 14.31 -5.71
C ARG A 237 20.48 15.36 -5.06
N GLY A 238 20.81 16.45 -5.77
CA GLY A 238 21.61 17.58 -5.27
C GLY A 238 20.83 18.88 -5.08
N LEU A 239 19.52 18.86 -5.33
CA LEU A 239 18.63 20.00 -5.23
C LEU A 239 17.57 19.73 -4.16
N ASP A 240 17.27 20.72 -3.33
CA ASP A 240 16.21 20.62 -2.34
C ASP A 240 14.84 20.75 -3.03
N VAL A 241 14.34 19.62 -3.54
CA VAL A 241 13.04 19.49 -4.23
C VAL A 241 11.92 19.01 -3.30
N GLY A 242 12.11 19.13 -1.98
CA GLY A 242 11.17 18.70 -0.95
C GLY A 242 11.43 17.28 -0.42
N THR A 243 10.55 16.79 0.44
CA THR A 243 10.65 15.44 1.05
C THR A 243 10.15 14.37 0.07
N PHE A 244 11.01 13.42 -0.29
CA PHE A 244 10.67 12.25 -1.12
C PHE A 244 11.47 11.03 -0.65
N ASP A 245 10.98 9.83 -0.99
CA ASP A 245 11.67 8.56 -0.71
C ASP A 245 12.21 7.91 -2.00
N PRO A 246 13.54 7.91 -2.21
CA PRO A 246 14.18 7.26 -3.35
C PRO A 246 14.03 5.73 -3.38
N CYS A 247 13.70 5.10 -2.25
CA CYS A 247 13.52 3.66 -2.14
C CYS A 247 12.07 3.21 -2.42
N SER A 248 11.12 4.15 -2.51
CA SER A 248 9.73 3.83 -2.80
C SER A 248 9.55 3.23 -4.20
N LYS A 249 8.60 2.30 -4.33
CA LYS A 249 8.25 1.70 -5.64
C LYS A 249 7.76 2.74 -6.63
N ALA A 250 7.08 3.79 -6.16
CA ALA A 250 6.61 4.89 -6.99
C ALA A 250 7.76 5.69 -7.59
N TYR A 251 8.80 6.00 -6.81
CA TYR A 251 10.02 6.66 -7.28
C TYR A 251 10.75 5.81 -8.34
N GLN A 252 11.00 4.53 -8.03
CA GLN A 252 11.66 3.60 -8.96
C GLN A 252 10.88 3.47 -10.26
N PHE A 253 9.56 3.35 -10.20
CA PHE A 253 8.72 3.31 -11.40
C PHE A 253 8.79 4.61 -12.21
N GLY A 254 8.84 5.76 -11.53
CA GLY A 254 9.10 7.07 -12.14
C GLY A 254 10.44 7.11 -12.88
N GLU A 255 11.50 6.49 -12.34
CA GLU A 255 12.81 6.42 -13.01
C GLU A 255 12.77 5.58 -14.31
N TYR A 256 11.98 4.51 -14.35
CA TYR A 256 11.90 3.61 -15.51
C TYR A 256 10.92 4.06 -16.59
N LEU A 257 9.88 4.81 -16.25
CA LEU A 257 8.84 5.20 -17.21
C LEU A 257 9.43 5.98 -18.42
N PRO A 258 10.37 6.92 -18.25
CA PRO A 258 11.03 7.60 -19.38
C PRO A 258 11.87 6.68 -20.26
N LEU A 259 12.37 5.55 -19.75
CA LEU A 259 13.03 4.53 -20.58
C LEU A 259 12.04 3.91 -21.58
N GLY A 260 10.86 3.51 -21.09
CA GLY A 260 9.81 2.93 -21.92
C GLY A 260 9.23 3.93 -22.91
N LEU A 261 8.80 5.10 -22.45
CA LEU A 261 8.18 6.12 -23.30
C LEU A 261 9.19 6.78 -24.24
N GLY A 262 10.39 7.09 -23.75
CA GLY A 262 11.48 7.68 -24.52
C GLY A 262 12.03 6.71 -25.58
N GLY A 263 12.24 5.44 -25.20
CA GLY A 263 12.64 4.38 -26.12
C GLY A 263 11.61 4.15 -27.23
N MET A 264 10.32 4.12 -26.88
CA MET A 264 9.23 4.03 -27.86
C MET A 264 9.16 5.26 -28.78
N ARG A 265 9.45 6.46 -28.27
CA ARG A 265 9.52 7.68 -29.09
C ARG A 265 10.69 7.63 -30.08
N LEU A 266 11.85 7.16 -29.66
CA LEU A 266 13.02 6.97 -30.52
C LEU A 266 12.76 5.92 -31.60
N ALA A 267 12.18 4.77 -31.22
CA ALA A 267 11.79 3.72 -32.15
C ALA A 267 10.75 4.22 -33.18
N TYR A 268 9.78 5.03 -32.76
CA TYR A 268 8.86 5.70 -33.68
C TYR A 268 9.60 6.65 -34.62
N ALA A 269 10.50 7.50 -34.10
CA ALA A 269 11.19 8.50 -34.89
C ALA A 269 12.17 7.90 -35.91
N SER A 270 12.86 6.82 -35.53
CA SER A 270 13.76 6.08 -36.42
C SER A 270 12.97 5.30 -37.47
N SER A 271 11.91 4.59 -37.08
CA SER A 271 11.11 3.77 -38.00
C SER A 271 10.44 4.58 -39.09
N VAL A 272 9.80 5.71 -38.76
CA VAL A 272 9.15 6.58 -39.76
C VAL A 272 10.13 7.29 -40.67
N ARG A 273 11.32 7.64 -40.18
CA ARG A 273 12.38 8.25 -41.00
C ARG A 273 12.96 7.23 -41.97
N LEU A 274 13.26 6.02 -41.49
CA LEU A 274 13.73 4.91 -42.34
C LEU A 274 12.67 4.53 -43.38
N ALA A 275 11.41 4.36 -42.97
CA ALA A 275 10.33 4.01 -43.89
C ALA A 275 10.11 5.08 -44.97
N SER A 276 10.25 6.37 -44.64
CA SER A 276 10.14 7.43 -45.64
C SER A 276 11.25 7.38 -46.72
N VAL A 277 12.44 6.92 -46.35
CA VAL A 277 13.57 6.77 -47.30
C VAL A 277 13.40 5.51 -48.16
N LEU A 278 12.89 4.44 -47.56
CA LEU A 278 12.72 3.14 -48.23
C LEU A 278 11.43 3.04 -49.05
N ALA A 279 10.46 3.94 -48.84
CA ALA A 279 9.20 3.93 -49.55
C ALA A 279 9.38 4.23 -51.04
N THR A 280 8.73 3.41 -51.87
CA THR A 280 8.72 3.53 -53.33
C THR A 280 7.80 4.63 -53.85
N SER A 281 6.90 5.15 -53.00
CA SER A 281 6.02 6.29 -53.28
C SER A 281 5.68 7.07 -52.00
N GLY A 282 5.23 8.32 -52.15
CA GLY A 282 4.68 9.15 -51.10
C GLY A 282 3.43 8.55 -50.46
N GLU A 283 2.62 7.83 -51.23
CA GLU A 283 1.46 7.09 -50.72
C GLU A 283 1.86 5.97 -49.74
N ALA A 284 2.87 5.18 -50.10
CA ALA A 284 3.38 4.12 -49.21
C ALA A 284 3.98 4.70 -47.93
N ALA A 285 4.73 5.79 -48.03
CA ALA A 285 5.31 6.50 -46.88
C ALA A 285 4.22 7.08 -45.95
N ALA A 286 3.19 7.70 -46.52
CA ALA A 286 2.06 8.27 -45.77
C ALA A 286 1.25 7.19 -45.04
N THR A 287 1.02 6.06 -45.71
CA THR A 287 0.30 4.91 -45.14
C THR A 287 1.06 4.32 -43.96
N PHE A 288 2.37 4.06 -44.12
CA PHE A 288 3.22 3.60 -43.03
C PHE A 288 3.21 4.58 -41.85
N ARG A 289 3.36 5.87 -42.12
CA ARG A 289 3.35 6.92 -41.10
C ARG A 289 2.04 6.94 -40.30
N ASN A 290 0.90 6.78 -40.96
CA ASN A 290 -0.39 6.70 -40.30
C ASN A 290 -0.47 5.43 -39.43
N GLY A 291 -0.04 4.27 -39.92
CA GLY A 291 0.03 3.03 -39.12
C GLY A 291 0.95 3.14 -37.91
N ALA A 292 2.13 3.74 -38.06
CA ALA A 292 3.07 3.96 -36.98
C ALA A 292 2.50 4.89 -35.89
N LYS A 293 1.71 5.91 -36.25
CA LYS A 293 1.02 6.76 -35.26
C LYS A 293 0.04 5.96 -34.39
N VAL A 294 -0.66 4.99 -34.98
CA VAL A 294 -1.62 4.12 -34.27
C VAL A 294 -0.86 3.18 -33.34
N LEU A 295 0.14 2.47 -33.87
CA LEU A 295 0.90 1.45 -33.13
C LEU A 295 1.63 2.04 -31.92
N PHE A 296 2.42 3.11 -32.11
CA PHE A 296 3.28 3.66 -31.06
C PHE A 296 2.55 4.52 -30.02
N ARG A 297 1.24 4.79 -30.19
CA ARG A 297 0.42 5.56 -29.23
C ARG A 297 -0.59 4.74 -28.44
N GLY A 298 -0.71 3.44 -28.72
CA GLY A 298 -1.49 2.50 -27.89
C GLY A 298 -2.96 2.85 -27.65
N GLY A 299 -3.56 3.74 -28.45
CA GLY A 299 -4.96 4.15 -28.29
C GLY A 299 -5.28 5.15 -27.16
N PHE A 300 -4.30 5.62 -26.38
CA PHE A 300 -4.54 6.47 -25.19
C PHE A 300 -4.92 7.92 -25.50
N PHE A 301 -4.62 8.42 -26.70
CA PHE A 301 -4.97 9.79 -27.13
C PHE A 301 -5.74 9.72 -28.46
N GLN A 302 -7.05 9.91 -28.44
CA GLN A 302 -7.93 9.72 -29.62
C GLN A 302 -7.96 10.90 -30.62
N ASN A 303 -7.27 12.02 -30.33
CA ASN A 303 -7.33 13.26 -31.14
C ASN A 303 -6.18 13.38 -32.17
N TYR A 304 -5.78 12.31 -32.87
CA TYR A 304 -4.73 12.41 -33.90
C TYR A 304 -5.31 12.44 -35.32
N ARG A 305 -4.86 13.41 -36.12
CA ARG A 305 -5.18 13.46 -37.55
C ARG A 305 -4.32 12.46 -38.32
N THR A 306 -4.97 11.47 -38.93
CA THR A 306 -4.48 10.77 -40.11
C THR A 306 -4.89 11.60 -41.34
N TYR A 307 -4.03 11.65 -42.35
CA TYR A 307 -4.31 12.36 -43.61
C TYR A 307 -4.35 11.35 -44.73
N SER A 308 -5.30 11.51 -45.66
CA SER A 308 -5.27 10.73 -46.89
C SER A 308 -4.09 11.17 -47.76
N TYR A 309 -3.65 10.30 -48.68
CA TYR A 309 -2.59 10.66 -49.62
C TYR A 309 -2.97 11.88 -50.47
N GLN A 310 -4.23 12.00 -50.89
CA GLN A 310 -4.72 13.13 -51.69
C GLN A 310 -4.65 14.46 -50.92
N ASP A 311 -4.97 14.45 -49.63
CA ASP A 311 -4.84 15.66 -48.78
C ASP A 311 -3.38 16.09 -48.63
N LEU A 312 -2.47 15.12 -48.52
CA LEU A 312 -1.03 15.38 -48.42
C LEU A 312 -0.47 15.87 -49.76
N LEU A 313 -0.91 15.30 -50.88
CA LEU A 313 -0.51 15.72 -52.21
C LEU A 313 -0.98 17.13 -52.52
N ALA A 314 -2.23 17.48 -52.15
CA ALA A 314 -2.75 18.84 -52.25
C ALA A 314 -1.95 19.85 -51.40
N ARG A 315 -1.39 19.41 -50.27
CA ARG A 315 -0.60 20.26 -49.36
C ARG A 315 0.86 20.43 -49.79
N TYR A 316 1.49 19.37 -50.28
CA TYR A 316 2.94 19.32 -50.54
C TYR A 316 3.30 19.36 -52.03
N GLY A 317 2.33 19.21 -52.93
CA GLY A 317 2.47 19.47 -54.37
C GLY A 317 3.16 18.37 -55.19
N SER A 318 3.87 17.43 -54.58
CA SER A 318 4.50 16.30 -55.29
C SER A 318 4.63 15.05 -54.42
N ASP A 319 4.72 13.88 -55.06
CA ASP A 319 4.89 12.59 -54.37
C ASP A 319 6.17 12.54 -53.52
N ASP A 320 7.28 13.07 -54.05
CA ASP A 320 8.56 13.12 -53.33
C ASP A 320 8.52 14.07 -52.12
N ALA A 321 7.78 15.17 -52.22
CA ALA A 321 7.55 16.08 -51.09
C ALA A 321 6.67 15.42 -50.01
N VAL A 322 5.66 14.65 -50.40
CA VAL A 322 4.84 13.85 -49.47
C VAL A 322 5.69 12.79 -48.76
N ARG A 323 6.53 12.07 -49.50
CA ARG A 323 7.46 11.07 -48.97
C ARG A 323 8.42 11.69 -47.95
N THR A 324 9.05 12.82 -48.29
CA THR A 324 9.93 13.56 -47.38
C THR A 324 9.19 14.05 -46.13
N ALA A 325 7.95 14.54 -46.29
CA ALA A 325 7.14 15.03 -45.18
C ALA A 325 6.73 13.89 -44.22
N ALA A 326 6.47 12.68 -44.73
CA ALA A 326 6.11 11.52 -43.91
C ALA A 326 7.19 11.12 -42.90
N GLY A 327 8.47 11.35 -43.24
CA GLY A 327 9.62 11.10 -42.37
C GLY A 327 9.89 12.18 -41.31
N ARG A 328 9.24 13.35 -41.42
CA ARG A 328 9.47 14.46 -40.48
C ARG A 328 8.89 14.11 -39.10
N THR A 329 9.72 14.26 -38.08
CA THR A 329 9.35 14.08 -36.68
C THR A 329 9.75 15.31 -35.91
N ASP A 330 8.98 15.60 -34.86
CA ASP A 330 9.24 16.73 -33.99
C ASP A 330 10.57 16.52 -33.26
N THR A 331 11.53 17.40 -33.53
CA THR A 331 12.91 17.33 -33.02
C THR A 331 12.97 17.55 -31.53
N PHE A 332 12.11 18.40 -30.97
CA PHE A 332 12.03 18.65 -29.54
C PHE A 332 11.51 17.41 -28.80
N LEU A 333 10.43 16.79 -29.27
CA LEU A 333 9.90 15.55 -28.71
C LEU A 333 10.87 14.36 -28.88
N ASN A 334 11.65 14.33 -29.96
CA ASN A 334 12.70 13.33 -30.14
C ASN A 334 13.83 13.52 -29.14
N LEU A 335 14.25 14.76 -28.90
CA LEU A 335 15.29 15.10 -27.92
C LEU A 335 14.83 14.78 -26.49
N LEU A 336 13.59 15.11 -26.13
CA LEU A 336 13.00 14.74 -24.85
C LEU A 336 12.94 13.22 -24.66
N GLY A 337 12.53 12.48 -25.69
CA GLY A 337 12.52 11.01 -25.65
C GLY A 337 13.92 10.42 -25.50
N ALA A 338 14.93 11.03 -26.14
CA ALA A 338 16.33 10.61 -26.00
C ALA A 338 16.89 10.90 -24.61
N ALA A 339 16.63 12.09 -24.06
CA ALA A 339 17.07 12.46 -22.72
C ALA A 339 16.45 11.55 -21.64
N GLY A 340 15.14 11.31 -21.73
CA GLY A 340 14.44 10.41 -20.81
C GLY A 340 14.96 8.96 -20.88
N ALA A 341 15.21 8.43 -22.08
CA ALA A 341 15.75 7.08 -22.24
C ALA A 341 17.21 6.95 -21.74
N ALA A 342 18.05 7.94 -22.03
CA ALA A 342 19.45 7.93 -21.62
C ALA A 342 19.61 8.08 -20.10
N GLY A 343 18.87 9.01 -19.48
CA GLY A 343 19.00 9.24 -18.06
C GLY A 343 18.41 8.11 -17.21
N ALA A 344 17.29 7.51 -17.62
CA ALA A 344 16.76 6.30 -16.98
C ALA A 344 17.74 5.10 -17.05
N GLY A 345 18.42 4.92 -18.19
CA GLY A 345 19.42 3.86 -18.38
C GLY A 345 20.73 4.07 -17.60
N LEU A 346 21.06 5.33 -17.24
CA LEU A 346 22.21 5.65 -16.41
C LEU A 346 21.87 5.58 -14.91
N ASN A 347 20.64 5.94 -14.52
CA ASN A 347 20.18 5.85 -13.12
C ASN A 347 19.98 4.41 -12.65
N SER A 348 19.60 3.48 -13.54
CA SER A 348 19.34 2.07 -13.19
C SER A 348 20.55 1.29 -12.67
N ASN A 349 21.77 1.80 -12.85
CA ASN A 349 23.01 1.20 -12.35
C ASN A 349 23.44 1.76 -10.98
N ASN A 350 22.89 2.89 -10.56
CA ASN A 350 23.08 3.44 -9.21
C ASN A 350 21.82 3.15 -8.40
N ALA A 351 21.62 1.86 -8.12
CA ALA A 351 20.73 1.46 -7.05
C ALA A 351 21.16 2.26 -5.81
N CYS A 352 20.34 3.26 -5.45
CA CYS A 352 20.35 3.89 -4.15
C CYS A 352 20.59 2.77 -3.15
N GLY A 353 21.46 2.96 -2.15
CA GLY A 353 21.81 1.94 -1.15
C GLY A 353 20.64 1.41 -0.30
N CYS A 354 19.40 1.51 -0.80
CA CYS A 354 18.22 0.77 -0.41
C CYS A 354 18.57 -0.71 -0.25
N PRO A 355 18.29 -1.29 0.92
CA PRO A 355 18.49 -2.72 1.15
C PRO A 355 17.66 -3.53 0.15
N LYS A 356 18.27 -4.58 -0.41
CA LYS A 356 17.63 -5.52 -1.35
C LYS A 356 16.72 -6.51 -0.64
#